data_AF-A0A563W316-F1
#
_entry.id   AF-A0A563W316-F1
#
_cell.length_a   1.000
_cell.length_b   1.000
_cell.length_c   1.000
_cell.angle_alpha   90.00
_cell.angle_beta   90.00
_cell.angle_gamma   90.00
#
_symmetry.space_group_name_H-M   'P 1'
#
loop_
_entity.id
_entity.type
_entity.pdbx_description
1 polymer ?
#
loop_
_entity_poly.entity_id
_entity_poly.type
_entity_poly.pdbx_seq_one_letter_code
_entity_poly.pdbx_strand_id
1 'polypeptide(L)'
;MKKKAVTIEASQLIGFLDQELKELPDNRKGDNKKYTVNHALKAGFSVFFTQSPSFLQHQRLMKPKKGKDNAESLFGLSEIPCDNQIRNLLEPIPATTVFGAFKSAYPPSRT
;
A
#
# COMPACT_ATOMS: atom_id res chain seq x y z
N MET A 1 6.54 25.22 20.54
CA MET A 1 7.11 23.90 20.89
C MET A 1 7.51 23.20 19.60
N LYS A 2 8.77 22.78 19.43
CA LYS A 2 9.18 21.99 18.25
C LYS A 2 8.49 20.62 18.35
N LYS A 3 7.58 20.29 17.44
CA LYS A 3 7.05 18.92 17.31
C LYS A 3 8.25 18.01 17.03
N LYS A 4 8.59 17.12 17.96
CA LYS A 4 9.53 16.04 17.65
C LYS A 4 8.89 15.19 16.56
N ALA A 5 9.61 14.98 15.47
CA ALA A 5 9.21 13.99 14.47
C ALA A 5 9.10 12.64 15.19
N VAL A 6 7.94 12.00 15.07
CA VAL A 6 7.75 10.64 15.56
C VAL A 6 8.36 9.73 14.52
N THR A 7 9.36 8.95 14.91
CA THR A 7 9.88 7.87 14.07
C THR A 7 8.88 6.72 14.14
N ILE A 8 8.37 6.31 12.98
CA ILE A 8 7.52 5.13 12.82
C ILE A 8 8.26 4.11 11.97
N GLU A 9 8.21 2.84 12.39
CA GLU A 9 8.71 1.73 11.60
C GLU A 9 7.81 1.49 10.38
N ALA A 10 8.37 0.93 9.30
CA ALA A 10 7.61 0.65 8.07
C ALA A 10 6.39 -0.24 8.34
N SER A 11 6.51 -1.23 9.24
CA SER A 11 5.41 -2.11 9.66
C SER A 11 4.28 -1.36 10.35
N GLN A 12 4.60 -0.33 11.16
CA GLN A 12 3.60 0.50 11.84
C GLN A 12 2.85 1.38 10.85
N LEU A 13 3.55 1.95 9.86
CA LEU A 13 2.93 2.73 8.79
C LEU A 13 2.02 1.86 7.91
N ILE A 14 2.45 0.64 7.57
CA ILE A 14 1.63 -0.31 6.80
C ILE A 14 0.40 -0.71 7.59
N GLY A 15 0.54 -0.98 8.89
CA GLY A 15 -0.60 -1.27 9.77
C GLY A 15 -1.61 -0.12 9.85
N PHE A 16 -1.13 1.13 9.93
CA PHE A 16 -1.98 2.32 9.88
C PHE A 16 -2.75 2.43 8.56
N LEU A 17 -2.06 2.27 7.43
CA LEU A 17 -2.70 2.31 6.11
C LEU A 17 -3.72 1.20 5.93
N ASP A 18 -3.44 0.01 6.45
CA ASP A 18 -4.36 -1.12 6.39
C ASP A 18 -5.66 -0.86 7.16
N GLN A 19 -5.57 -0.17 8.30
CA GLN A 19 -6.73 0.23 9.09
C GLN A 19 -7.54 1.33 8.41
N GLU A 20 -6.88 2.42 8.00
CA GLU A 20 -7.56 3.58 7.40
C GLU A 20 -8.18 3.27 6.04
N LEU A 21 -7.58 2.34 5.29
CA LEU A 21 -7.94 2.04 3.91
C LEU A 21 -8.50 0.63 3.74
N LYS A 22 -9.05 0.08 4.83
CA LYS A 22 -9.68 -1.25 4.85
C LYS A 22 -10.94 -1.30 3.98
N GLU A 23 -11.77 -0.26 4.07
CA GLU A 23 -13.12 -0.21 3.49
C GLU A 23 -13.15 0.60 2.18
N LEU A 24 -12.14 0.42 1.33
CA LEU A 24 -12.13 1.07 0.02
C LEU A 24 -13.18 0.44 -0.92
N PRO A 25 -13.90 1.25 -1.71
CA PRO A 25 -14.91 0.75 -2.61
C PRO A 25 -14.29 -0.12 -3.71
N ASP A 26 -14.95 -1.22 -4.03
CA ASP A 26 -14.62 -2.06 -5.19
C ASP A 26 -15.67 -1.85 -6.29
N ASN A 27 -15.31 -1.04 -7.29
CA ASN A 27 -16.21 -0.65 -8.37
C ASN A 27 -16.35 -1.73 -9.47
N ARG A 28 -15.67 -2.88 -9.35
CA ARG A 28 -15.74 -3.95 -10.35
C ARG A 28 -17.08 -4.66 -10.30
N LYS A 29 -17.57 -5.04 -11.49
CA LYS A 29 -18.75 -5.89 -11.66
C LYS A 29 -18.30 -7.30 -12.06
N GLY A 30 -18.79 -8.34 -11.38
CA GLY A 30 -18.47 -9.75 -11.66
C GLY A 30 -17.34 -10.35 -10.80
N ASP A 31 -16.90 -11.55 -11.17
CA ASP A 31 -16.03 -12.42 -10.35
C ASP A 31 -14.52 -12.20 -10.56
N ASN A 32 -14.13 -11.13 -11.26
CA ASN A 32 -12.73 -10.78 -11.51
C ASN A 32 -12.04 -10.17 -10.27
N LYS A 33 -12.12 -10.87 -9.13
CA LYS A 33 -11.71 -10.43 -7.79
C LYS A 33 -10.47 -11.14 -7.25
N LYS A 34 -9.64 -11.71 -8.14
CA LYS A 34 -8.38 -12.37 -7.78
C LYS A 34 -7.53 -11.54 -6.79
N TYR A 35 -7.43 -10.24 -7.02
CA TYR A 35 -6.82 -9.28 -6.10
C TYR A 35 -7.91 -8.42 -5.45
N THR A 36 -7.85 -8.25 -4.12
CA THR A 36 -8.69 -7.30 -3.41
C THR A 36 -8.16 -5.87 -3.61
N VAL A 37 -9.02 -4.87 -3.43
CA VAL A 37 -8.62 -3.45 -3.54
C VAL A 37 -7.55 -3.10 -2.50
N ASN A 38 -7.71 -3.55 -1.25
CA ASN A 38 -6.71 -3.37 -0.20
C ASN A 38 -5.36 -4.01 -0.55
N HIS A 39 -5.37 -5.20 -1.17
CA HIS A 39 -4.15 -5.87 -1.63
C HIS A 39 -3.43 -5.04 -2.71
N ALA A 40 -4.18 -4.51 -3.68
CA ALA A 40 -3.62 -3.66 -4.73
C ALA A 40 -3.07 -2.33 -4.20
N LEU A 41 -3.73 -1.75 -3.20
CA LEU A 41 -3.24 -0.57 -2.50
C LEU A 41 -1.89 -0.83 -1.81
N LYS A 42 -1.78 -1.91 -1.02
CA LYS A 42 -0.52 -2.29 -0.37
C LYS A 42 0.59 -2.54 -1.39
N ALA A 43 0.27 -3.20 -2.51
CA ALA A 43 1.20 -3.41 -3.61
C ALA A 43 1.63 -2.08 -4.26
N GLY A 44 0.72 -1.14 -4.51
CA GLY A 44 1.07 0.18 -5.04
C GLY A 44 1.92 1.00 -4.08
N PHE A 45 1.60 0.96 -2.78
CA PHE A 45 2.34 1.69 -1.75
C PHE A 45 3.74 1.13 -1.50
N SER A 46 3.93 -0.18 -1.71
CA SER A 46 5.20 -0.84 -1.49
C SER A 46 6.37 -0.30 -2.33
N VAL A 47 6.08 0.34 -3.48
CA VAL A 47 7.07 0.99 -4.35
C VAL A 47 7.88 2.06 -3.58
N PHE A 48 7.26 2.77 -2.63
CA PHE A 48 7.93 3.77 -1.80
C PHE A 48 8.98 3.18 -0.84
N PHE A 49 9.00 1.86 -0.66
CA PHE A 49 9.92 1.14 0.24
C PHE A 49 10.98 0.35 -0.53
N THR A 50 10.98 0.41 -1.86
CA THR A 50 11.96 -0.31 -2.68
C THR A 50 12.98 0.61 -3.33
N GLN A 51 14.24 0.22 -3.27
CA GLN A 51 15.35 0.89 -3.97
C GLN A 51 15.47 0.47 -5.45
N SER A 52 14.41 -0.12 -6.03
CA SER A 52 14.43 -0.68 -7.37
C SER A 52 13.38 -0.02 -8.24
N PRO A 53 13.65 0.23 -9.54
CA PRO A 53 12.70 0.82 -10.46
C PRO A 53 11.44 -0.03 -10.70
N SER A 54 11.40 -1.28 -10.24
CA SER A 54 10.22 -2.13 -10.25
C SER A 54 10.10 -2.93 -8.95
N PHE A 55 9.01 -2.72 -8.21
CA PHE A 55 8.69 -3.51 -7.02
C PHE A 55 8.62 -5.00 -7.38
N LEU A 56 7.83 -5.36 -8.39
CA LEU A 56 7.65 -6.74 -8.80
C LEU A 56 8.99 -7.43 -9.16
N GLN A 57 9.86 -6.74 -9.89
CA GLN A 57 11.17 -7.29 -10.25
C GLN A 57 12.08 -7.46 -9.05
N HIS A 58 12.09 -6.49 -8.12
CA HIS A 58 12.85 -6.58 -6.89
C HIS A 58 12.45 -7.80 -6.05
N GLN A 59 11.15 -8.01 -5.88
CA GLN A 59 10.60 -9.14 -5.13
C GLN A 59 10.95 -10.49 -5.78
N ARG A 60 10.81 -10.57 -7.10
CA ARG A 60 11.18 -11.77 -7.89
C ARG A 60 12.66 -12.13 -7.78
N LEU A 61 13.55 -11.14 -7.67
CA LEU A 61 14.99 -11.36 -7.51
C LEU A 61 15.36 -11.71 -6.06
N MET A 62 14.63 -11.19 -5.06
CA MET A 62 14.89 -11.47 -3.65
C MET A 62 14.45 -12.87 -3.22
N LYS A 63 13.27 -13.33 -3.66
CA LYS A 63 12.67 -14.59 -3.18
C LYS A 63 13.60 -15.81 -3.36
N PRO A 64 14.24 -16.04 -4.52
CA PRO A 64 15.17 -17.15 -4.69
C PRO A 64 16.46 -17.02 -3.85
N LYS A 65 16.89 -15.79 -3.54
CA LYS A 65 18.14 -15.52 -2.81
C LYS A 65 17.99 -15.59 -1.29
N LYS A 66 16.84 -15.18 -0.76
CA LYS A 66 16.61 -15.02 0.69
C LYS A 66 15.51 -15.93 1.24
N GLY A 67 14.83 -16.72 0.40
CA GLY A 67 13.72 -17.60 0.78
C GLY A 67 12.41 -16.87 1.13
N LYS A 68 12.47 -15.55 1.37
CA LYS A 68 11.32 -14.66 1.60
C LYS A 68 11.55 -13.33 0.90
N ASP A 69 10.47 -12.66 0.55
CA ASP A 69 10.48 -11.35 -0.10
C ASP A 69 9.64 -10.36 0.71
N ASN A 70 9.96 -9.05 0.63
CA ASN A 70 9.24 -7.99 1.34
C ASN A 70 7.71 -7.94 1.08
N ALA A 71 7.21 -8.38 -0.07
CA ALA A 71 5.80 -8.35 -0.39
C ALA A 71 5.07 -9.32 0.55
N GLU A 72 5.63 -10.52 0.72
CA GLU A 72 5.11 -11.52 1.64
C GLU A 72 5.33 -11.10 3.10
N SER A 73 6.56 -10.73 3.48
CA SER A 73 6.93 -10.54 4.89
C SER A 73 6.52 -9.19 5.49
N LEU A 74 6.57 -8.11 4.70
CA LEU A 74 6.31 -6.74 5.17
C LEU A 74 4.90 -6.25 4.77
N PHE A 75 4.40 -6.67 3.61
CA PHE A 75 3.10 -6.22 3.08
C PHE A 75 2.00 -7.29 3.12
N GLY A 76 2.31 -8.54 3.48
CA GLY A 76 1.34 -9.63 3.56
C GLY A 76 0.72 -10.03 2.21
N LEU A 77 1.43 -9.80 1.10
CA LEU A 77 0.96 -10.03 -0.26
C LEU A 77 1.33 -11.45 -0.70
N SER A 78 0.32 -12.31 -0.87
CA SER A 78 0.49 -13.67 -1.39
C SER A 78 0.81 -13.70 -2.89
N GLU A 79 0.26 -12.76 -3.66
CA GLU A 79 0.50 -12.60 -5.09
C GLU A 79 0.58 -11.11 -5.45
N ILE A 80 1.61 -10.69 -6.19
CA ILE A 80 1.80 -9.28 -6.52
C ILE A 80 1.10 -8.96 -7.86
N PRO A 81 0.07 -8.09 -7.89
CA PRO A 81 -0.56 -7.66 -9.14
C PRO A 81 0.44 -6.83 -9.98
N CYS A 82 0.26 -6.83 -11.30
CA CYS A 82 1.03 -5.95 -12.18
C CYS A 82 0.55 -4.49 -12.05
N ASP A 83 1.38 -3.53 -12.47
CA ASP A 83 1.08 -2.10 -12.38
C ASP A 83 -0.26 -1.72 -13.04
N ASN A 84 -0.57 -2.31 -14.19
CA ASN A 84 -1.84 -2.07 -14.87
C ASN A 84 -3.03 -2.56 -14.04
N GLN A 85 -2.87 -3.71 -13.37
CA GLN A 85 -3.90 -4.23 -12.49
C GLN A 85 -4.06 -3.38 -11.23
N ILE A 86 -2.97 -2.83 -10.68
CA ILE A 86 -3.01 -1.88 -9.57
C ILE A 86 -3.78 -0.63 -9.99
N ARG A 87 -3.47 -0.04 -11.15
CA ARG A 87 -4.16 1.14 -11.69
C ARG A 87 -5.65 0.89 -11.90
N ASN A 88 -6.02 -0.22 -12.55
CA ASN A 88 -7.42 -0.59 -12.77
C ASN A 88 -8.24 -0.66 -11.47
N LEU A 89 -7.61 -1.05 -10.35
CA LEU A 89 -8.27 -1.17 -9.06
C LEU A 89 -8.33 0.15 -8.30
N LEU A 90 -7.32 1.01 -8.42
CA LEU A 90 -7.19 2.20 -7.58
C LEU A 90 -7.62 3.50 -8.29
N GLU A 91 -7.45 3.62 -9.60
CA GLU A 91 -7.85 4.83 -10.35
C GLU A 91 -9.33 5.20 -10.19
N PRO A 92 -10.29 4.25 -10.13
CA PRO A 92 -11.69 4.58 -9.94
C PRO A 92 -12.05 5.04 -8.52
N ILE A 93 -11.13 4.96 -7.56
CA ILE A 93 -11.38 5.26 -6.15
C ILE A 93 -11.23 6.78 -5.94
N PRO A 94 -12.28 7.48 -5.49
CA PRO A 94 -12.18 8.93 -5.27
C PRO A 94 -11.13 9.26 -4.22
N ALA A 95 -10.26 10.24 -4.49
CA ALA A 95 -9.22 10.66 -3.56
C ALA A 95 -9.74 11.09 -2.18
N THR A 96 -10.99 11.55 -2.11
CA THR A 96 -11.68 11.89 -0.86
C THR A 96 -11.80 10.71 0.11
N THR A 97 -11.84 9.47 -0.40
CA THR A 97 -11.90 8.25 0.41
C THR A 97 -10.57 7.92 1.10
N VAL A 98 -9.44 8.32 0.50
CA VAL A 98 -8.10 8.12 1.08
C VAL A 98 -7.61 9.34 1.87
N PHE A 99 -8.27 10.48 1.73
CA PHE A 99 -7.84 11.75 2.33
C PHE A 99 -7.94 11.76 3.87
N GLY A 100 -8.78 10.91 4.46
CA GLY A 100 -8.86 10.72 5.91
C GLY A 100 -7.51 10.31 6.52
N ALA A 101 -6.86 9.31 5.91
CA ALA A 101 -5.54 8.83 6.31
C ALA A 101 -4.50 9.96 6.27
N PHE A 102 -4.54 10.79 5.23
CA PHE A 102 -3.64 11.95 5.10
C PHE A 102 -3.87 12.98 6.21
N LYS A 103 -5.13 13.34 6.51
CA LYS A 103 -5.45 14.28 7.60
C LYS A 103 -5.02 13.76 8.97
N SER A 104 -5.17 12.45 9.21
CA SER A 104 -4.76 11.81 10.46
C SER A 104 -3.24 11.89 10.64
N ALA A 105 -2.47 11.65 9.57
CA ALA A 105 -1.02 11.78 9.57
C ALA A 105 -0.53 13.25 9.64
N TYR A 106 -1.25 14.17 9.00
CA TYR A 106 -0.93 15.59 8.91
C TYR A 106 -2.09 16.44 9.46
N PRO A 107 -2.31 16.45 10.79
CA PRO A 107 -3.35 17.26 11.38
C PRO A 107 -3.06 18.74 11.08
N PRO A 108 -4.08 19.55 10.73
CA PRO A 108 -3.88 20.96 10.43
C PRO A 108 -3.15 21.63 11.60
N SER A 109 -2.11 22.39 11.27
CA SER A 109 -1.44 23.27 12.22
C SER A 109 -2.52 24.14 12.86
N ARG A 110 -2.68 24.08 14.19
CA ARG A 110 -3.45 25.10 14.91
C ARG A 110 -2.76 26.44 14.63
N THR A 111 -3.34 27.24 13.74
CA THR A 111 -3.12 28.68 13.65
C THR A 111 -3.71 29.34 14.87
#